data_AF-A0A853XCP9-F1
#
_entry.id   AF-A0A853XCP9-F1
#
_cell.length_a   1.000
_cell.length_b   1.000
_cell.length_c   1.000
_cell.angle_alpha   90.00
_cell.angle_beta   90.00
_cell.angle_gamma   90.00
#
_symmetry.space_group_name_H-M   'P 1'
#
loop_
_entity.id
_entity.type
_entity.pdbx_description
1 polymer ?
#
loop_
_entity_poly.entity_id
_entity_poly.type
_entity_poly.pdbx_seq_one_letter_code
_entity_poly.pdbx_strand_id
1 'polypeptide(L)' 'MHEELLRKVIRTKIKVGMHILEELPAPIQQSAKQMLNILQEELSSYATEQPQHNSNLKSIVIE' A
#
# COMPACT_ATOMS: atom_id res chain seq x y z
N MET A 1 8.63 11.28 -4.20
CA MET A 1 9.72 10.44 -3.65
C MET A 1 9.49 10.01 -2.20
N HIS A 2 9.27 10.93 -1.24
CA HIS A 2 9.07 10.56 0.17
C HIS A 2 7.78 9.76 0.45
N GLU A 3 6.64 10.13 -0.15
CA GLU A 3 5.38 9.39 0.06
C GLU A 3 5.39 7.99 -0.54
N GLU A 4 6.02 7.81 -1.70
CA GLU A 4 6.15 6.51 -2.36
C GLU A 4 7.06 5.57 -1.55
N LEU A 5 8.15 6.11 -1.01
CA LEU A 5 9.02 5.39 -0.08
C LEU A 5 8.23 5.00 1.19
N LEU A 6 7.44 5.91 1.75
CA LEU A 6 6.59 5.65 2.91
C LEU A 6 5.57 4.52 2.61
N ARG A 7 4.87 4.57 1.47
CA ARG A 7 3.97 3.47 1.05
C ARG A 7 4.71 2.14 0.90
N LYS A 8 5.91 2.14 0.34
CA LYS A 8 6.73 0.94 0.19
C LYS A 8 7.11 0.35 1.55
N VAL A 9 7.47 1.19 2.52
CA VAL A 9 7.77 0.78 3.89
C VAL A 9 6.53 0.18 4.56
N ILE A 10 5.36 0.83 4.45
CA ILE A 10 4.12 0.35 5.07
C ILE A 10 3.70 -1.00 4.45
N ARG A 11 3.70 -1.13 3.11
CA ARG A 11 3.41 -2.40 2.42
C ARG A 11 4.34 -3.53 2.86
N THR A 12 5.61 -3.20 3.08
CA THR A 12 6.60 -4.17 3.55
C THR A 12 6.28 -4.62 4.97
N LYS A 13 5.92 -3.71 5.88
CA LYS A 13 5.50 -4.04 7.26
C LYS A 13 4.27 -4.94 7.29
N ILE A 14 3.27 -4.68 6.44
CA ILE A 14 2.08 -5.55 6.31
C ILE A 14 2.47 -6.95 5.85
N LYS A 15 3.34 -7.05 4.83
CA LYS A 15 3.81 -8.35 4.31
C LYS A 15 4.57 -9.16 5.36
N VAL A 16 5.44 -8.51 6.13
CA VAL A 16 6.14 -9.14 7.25
C VAL A 16 5.15 -9.56 8.34
N GLY A 17 4.18 -8.71 8.66
CA GLY A 17 3.10 -9.04 9.59
C GLY A 17 2.36 -10.31 9.17
N MET A 18 1.94 -10.42 7.90
CA MET A 18 1.26 -11.62 7.39
C MET A 18 2.09 -12.89 7.56
N HIS A 19 3.40 -12.81 7.33
CA HIS A 19 4.29 -13.95 7.49
C HIS A 19 4.40 -14.38 8.97
N ILE A 20 4.52 -13.43 9.90
CA ILE A 20 4.54 -13.72 11.35
C ILE A 20 3.22 -14.36 11.80
N LEU A 21 2.08 -13.97 11.20
CA LEU A 21 0.79 -14.57 11.52
C LEU A 21 0.68 -16.04 11.12
N GLU A 22 1.49 -16.52 10.17
CA GLU A 22 1.53 -17.95 9.81
C GLU A 22 2.11 -18.81 10.94
N GLU A 23 2.86 -18.21 11.86
CA GLU A 23 3.46 -18.88 13.02
C GLU A 23 2.53 -18.88 14.25
N LEU A 24 1.41 -18.15 14.21
CA LEU A 24 0.48 -18.03 15.34
C LEU A 24 -0.65 -19.06 15.30
N PRO A 25 -1.26 -19.39 16.45
CA PRO A 25 -2.43 -20.25 16.50
C PRO A 25 -3.60 -19.73 15.65
N ALA A 26 -4.32 -20.64 15.01
CA ALA A 26 -5.44 -20.35 14.10
C ALA A 26 -6.42 -19.24 14.55
N PRO A 27 -6.90 -19.19 15.81
CA PRO A 27 -7.81 -18.13 16.23
C PRO A 27 -7.19 -16.73 16.21
N ILE A 28 -5.90 -16.60 16.56
CA ILE A 28 -5.17 -15.32 16.54
C ILE A 28 -4.83 -14.94 15.10
N GLN A 29 -4.47 -15.93 14.28
CA GLN A 29 -4.17 -15.73 12.87
C GLN A 29 -5.37 -15.15 12.10
N GLN A 30 -6.59 -15.63 12.35
CA GLN A 30 -7.80 -15.16 11.68
C GLN A 30 -8.10 -13.69 11.99
N SER A 31 -8.14 -13.32 13.27
CA SER A 31 -8.39 -11.94 13.68
C SER A 31 -7.31 -10.97 13.16
N ALA A 32 -6.05 -11.38 13.21
CA ALA A 32 -4.96 -10.55 12.74
C ALA A 32 -4.90 -10.47 11.20
N LYS A 33 -5.27 -11.52 10.46
CA LYS A 33 -5.43 -11.47 9.00
C LYS A 33 -6.50 -10.48 8.59
N GLN A 34 -7.66 -10.47 9.27
CA GLN A 34 -8.71 -9.49 9.01
C GLN A 34 -8.19 -8.06 9.20
N MET A 35 -7.46 -7.80 10.29
CA MET A 35 -6.89 -6.48 10.56
C MET A 35 -5.85 -6.05 9.50
N LEU A 36 -4.94 -6.95 9.10
CA LEU A 36 -3.95 -6.64 8.07
C LEU A 36 -4.58 -6.40 6.68
N ASN A 37 -5.67 -7.11 6.36
CA ASN A 37 -6.39 -6.91 5.11
C ASN A 37 -7.03 -5.52 5.06
N ILE A 38 -7.67 -5.06 6.15
CA ILE A 38 -8.25 -3.71 6.24
C ILE A 38 -7.17 -2.64 5.98
N LEU A 39 -6.01 -2.77 6.63
CA LEU A 39 -4.90 -1.84 6.44
C LEU A 39 -4.35 -1.84 5.00
N GLN A 40 -4.35 -3.01 4.36
CA GLN A 40 -3.93 -3.12 2.96
C GLN A 40 -4.94 -2.48 2.00
N GLU A 41 -6.23 -2.59 2.31
CA GLU A 41 -7.32 -1.99 1.55
C GLU A 41 -7.27 -0.45 1.65
N GLU A 42 -7.11 0.10 2.86
CA GLU A 42 -6.95 1.54 3.08
C GLU A 42 -5.76 2.13 2.30
N LEU A 43 -4.61 1.44 2.30
CA LEU A 43 -3.44 1.86 1.52
C LEU A 43 -3.63 1.77 0.02
N SER A 44 -4.52 0.89 -0.44
CA SER A 44 -4.83 0.71 -1.86
C SER A 44 -5.83 1.76 -2.35
N SER A 45 -6.83 2.10 -1.53
CA SER A 45 -7.78 3.17 -1.80
C SER A 45 -7.11 4.53 -1.97
N TYR A 46 -6.07 4.82 -1.17
CA TYR A 46 -5.29 6.07 -1.30
C TYR A 46 -4.49 6.17 -2.60
N ALA A 47 -4.15 5.04 -3.24
CA ALA A 47 -3.48 5.05 -4.54
C ALA A 47 -4.47 5.35 -5.69
N THR A 48 -5.76 5.03 -5.51
CA THR A 48 -6.83 5.25 -6.49
C THR A 48 -7.39 6.68 -6.41
N GLU A 49 -7.35 7.31 -5.24
CA GLU A 49 -7.81 8.69 -5.03
C GLU A 49 -6.80 9.77 -5.46
N GLN A 50 -5.53 9.42 -5.72
CA GLN A 50 -4.65 10.34 -6.42
C GLN A 50 -5.11 10.44 -7.87
N PRO A 51 -5.59 11.61 -8.35
CA PRO A 51 -5.90 11.77 -9.75
C PRO A 51 -4.64 11.36 -10.50
N GLN A 52 -4.79 10.46 -11.47
CA GLN A 52 -3.73 10.12 -12.43
C GLN A 52 -3.03 11.44 -12.76
N HIS A 53 -1.83 11.62 -12.23
CA HIS A 53 -0.94 12.66 -12.70
C HIS A 53 -0.48 12.14 -14.05
N ASN A 54 -1.39 12.27 -15.03
CA ASN A 54 -1.11 12.23 -16.43
C ASN A 54 -0.03 13.29 -16.59
N SER A 55 1.21 12.80 -16.60
CA SER A 55 2.39 13.46 -17.14
C SER A 55 2.10 13.75 -18.61
N ASN A 56 1.21 14.70 -18.85
CA ASN A 56 1.04 15.36 -20.11
C ASN A 56 1.81 16.67 -19.99
N LEU A 57 3.13 16.51 -19.87
CA LEU A 57 4.09 17.54 -20.27
C LEU A 57 3.81 17.79 -21.75
N LYS A 58 2.84 18.67 -22.02
CA LYS A 58 2.59 19.22 -23.35
C LYS A 58 3.91 19.81 -23.82
N SER A 59 4.48 19.15 -24.82
CA SER A 59 5.60 19.60 -25.65
C SER A 59 5.61 21.12 -25.77
N ILE A 60 6.58 21.77 -25.15
CA ILE A 60 6.88 23.18 -25.47
C ILE A 60 7.57 23.13 -26.83
N VAL A 61 6.82 23.44 -27.89
CA VAL A 61 7.40 23.84 -29.17
C VAL A 61 7.89 25.27 -28.99
N ILE A 62 9.19 25.48 -29.10
CA ILE A 62 9.78 26.81 -29.23
C ILE A 62 9.96 27.02 -30.73
N GLU A 63 9.23 28.01 -31.27
CA GLU A 63 9.40 28.55 -32.63
C GLU A 63 10.28 29.80 -32.57
#